data_AF-A0A8C1CU46-F1
#
_entry.id   AF-A0A8C1CU46-F1
#
_cell.length_a   1.000
_cell.length_b   1.000
_cell.length_c   1.000
_cell.angle_alpha   90.00
_cell.angle_beta   90.00
_cell.angle_gamma   90.00
#
_symmetry.space_group_name_H-M   'P 1'
#
loop_
_entity.id
_entity.type
_entity.pdbx_description
1 polymer ?
#
loop_
_entity_poly.entity_id
_entity_poly.type
_entity_poly.pdbx_seq_one_letter_code
_entity_poly.pdbx_strand_id
1 'polypeptide(L)'
;MKDRTLSLSDLLHVFYPVTKEMDISSDEYKVLFIFDGLDECRLSLDFQSNVRICDVSESVSVDMLLMNLIVGNLLPSALIWITSRPAAADLVPSECVHRVTEVRGFNDPQKEEYFRKRISDQGLADTIISHLKSSRSLFIMCHIPVFCWISATVLEKMLSEAESGEIPKTLTQMYTRFLILQTNIKHEKDYEKKVKDEDMILNLGKLAFQQLVKGNLIFYEEDLRECGIEETEASVYSGLCTQIFREE
;
A
#
# COMPACT_ATOMS: atom_id res chain seq x y z
N MET A 1 -6.78 -17.63 7.80
CA MET A 1 -7.84 -17.31 8.79
C MET A 1 -9.26 -17.26 8.22
N LYS A 2 -9.45 -17.34 6.89
CA LYS A 2 -10.73 -17.05 6.21
C LYS A 2 -11.92 -17.96 6.58
N ASP A 3 -11.65 -19.17 7.08
CA ASP A 3 -12.68 -20.16 7.46
C ASP A 3 -12.62 -20.56 8.94
N ARG A 4 -11.94 -19.76 9.79
CA ARG A 4 -11.86 -20.02 11.23
C ARG A 4 -12.75 -19.04 11.99
N THR A 5 -13.47 -19.57 12.97
CA THR A 5 -14.09 -18.73 14.00
C THR A 5 -13.03 -18.38 15.04
N LEU A 6 -12.95 -17.10 15.37
CA LEU A 6 -12.02 -16.54 16.35
C LEU A 6 -12.78 -15.50 17.17
N SER A 7 -12.46 -15.38 18.45
CA SER A 7 -12.89 -14.21 19.21
C SER A 7 -11.98 -13.02 18.91
N LEU A 8 -12.43 -11.80 19.24
CA LEU A 8 -11.56 -10.63 19.12
C LEU A 8 -10.32 -10.76 20.00
N SER A 9 -10.50 -11.31 21.21
CA SER A 9 -9.38 -11.60 22.11
C SER A 9 -8.39 -12.57 21.48
N ASP A 10 -8.87 -13.68 20.90
CA ASP A 10 -7.98 -14.65 20.24
C ASP A 10 -7.21 -14.00 19.09
N LEU A 11 -7.89 -13.19 18.27
CA LEU A 11 -7.28 -12.50 17.13
C LEU A 11 -6.15 -11.56 17.60
N LEU A 12 -6.40 -10.78 18.64
CA LEU A 12 -5.39 -9.89 19.22
C LEU A 12 -4.26 -10.66 19.88
N HIS A 13 -4.54 -11.77 20.53
CA HIS A 13 -3.53 -12.62 21.19
C HIS A 13 -2.61 -13.34 20.20
N VAL A 14 -3.11 -13.64 19.00
CA VAL A 14 -2.30 -14.23 17.92
C VAL A 14 -1.28 -13.24 17.40
N PHE A 15 -1.69 -12.00 17.10
CA PHE A 15 -0.79 -10.98 16.53
C PHE A 15 0.00 -10.20 17.59
N TYR A 16 -0.56 -10.06 18.80
CA TYR A 16 0.02 -9.30 19.90
C TYR A 16 -0.09 -10.09 21.22
N PRO A 17 0.74 -11.11 21.44
CA PRO A 17 0.67 -11.95 22.63
C PRO A 17 0.73 -11.21 23.97
N VAL A 18 1.33 -10.00 24.00
CA VAL A 18 1.39 -9.10 25.16
C VAL A 18 0.00 -8.69 25.65
N THR A 19 -1.02 -8.70 24.77
CA THR A 19 -2.40 -8.36 25.12
C THR A 19 -3.12 -9.46 25.91
N LYS A 20 -2.51 -10.64 26.11
CA LYS A 20 -3.09 -11.72 26.94
C LYS A 20 -3.30 -11.35 28.39
N GLU A 21 -2.47 -10.47 28.93
CA GLU A 21 -2.54 -10.01 30.32
C GLU A 21 -3.37 -8.72 30.46
N MET A 22 -3.88 -8.18 29.35
CA MET A 22 -4.64 -6.94 29.32
C MET A 22 -6.13 -7.24 29.16
N ASP A 23 -6.96 -6.67 30.04
CA ASP A 23 -8.39 -6.61 29.80
C ASP A 23 -8.70 -5.43 28.88
N ILE A 24 -8.69 -5.70 27.56
CA ILE A 24 -9.00 -4.70 26.52
C ILE A 24 -10.45 -4.20 26.56
N SER A 25 -11.34 -4.90 27.28
CA SER A 25 -12.73 -4.50 27.47
C SER A 25 -12.93 -3.53 28.64
N SER A 26 -11.90 -3.37 29.48
CA SER A 26 -11.90 -2.44 30.61
C SER A 26 -11.75 -1.00 30.14
N ASP A 27 -12.48 -0.08 30.79
CA ASP A 27 -12.37 1.37 30.60
C ASP A 27 -11.02 1.96 31.06
N GLU A 28 -10.14 1.14 31.66
CA GLU A 28 -8.77 1.53 32.03
C GLU A 28 -7.90 1.87 30.80
N TYR A 29 -8.23 1.32 29.62
CA TYR A 29 -7.44 1.48 28.41
C TYR A 29 -8.20 2.27 27.34
N LYS A 30 -7.47 3.16 26.63
CA LYS A 30 -7.97 3.78 25.41
C LYS A 30 -7.48 2.99 24.21
N VAL A 31 -8.40 2.25 23.59
CA VAL A 31 -8.11 1.41 22.42
C VAL A 31 -8.36 2.19 21.13
N LEU A 32 -7.43 2.11 20.18
CA LEU A 32 -7.58 2.64 18.83
C LEU A 32 -7.29 1.52 17.82
N PHE A 33 -8.25 1.24 16.95
CA PHE A 33 -8.06 0.38 15.80
C PHE A 33 -7.78 1.22 14.55
N ILE A 34 -6.73 0.87 13.81
CA ILE A 34 -6.42 1.48 12.52
C ILE A 34 -6.58 0.40 11.45
N PHE A 35 -7.59 0.55 10.61
CA PHE A 35 -7.83 -0.31 9.44
C PHE A 35 -7.30 0.39 8.20
N ASP A 36 -6.16 -0.07 7.71
CA ASP A 36 -5.52 0.49 6.53
C ASP A 36 -6.01 -0.24 5.27
N GLY A 37 -6.53 0.50 4.29
CA GLY A 37 -6.92 -0.03 2.98
C GLY A 37 -8.24 -0.81 2.96
N LEU A 38 -9.35 -0.20 3.40
CA LEU A 38 -10.68 -0.84 3.33
C LEU A 38 -11.06 -1.30 1.91
N ASP A 39 -10.64 -0.55 0.89
CA ASP A 39 -10.88 -0.89 -0.51
C ASP A 39 -10.13 -2.14 -1.00
N GLU A 40 -9.18 -2.65 -0.22
CA GLU A 40 -8.46 -3.90 -0.46
C GLU A 40 -9.02 -5.05 0.39
N CYS A 41 -10.01 -4.76 1.24
CA CYS A 41 -10.66 -5.75 2.09
C CYS A 41 -11.46 -6.74 1.23
N ARG A 42 -11.06 -8.02 1.30
CA ARG A 42 -11.74 -9.13 0.60
C ARG A 42 -12.88 -9.76 1.41
N LEU A 43 -13.19 -9.21 2.59
CA LEU A 43 -14.28 -9.70 3.45
C LEU A 43 -15.61 -9.12 2.96
N SER A 44 -16.67 -9.93 3.04
CA SER A 44 -18.02 -9.46 2.73
C SER A 44 -18.59 -8.75 3.95
N LEU A 45 -18.53 -7.42 3.95
CA LEU A 45 -19.06 -6.61 5.05
C LEU A 45 -20.54 -6.30 4.81
N ASP A 46 -21.41 -7.20 5.27
CA ASP A 46 -22.86 -7.01 5.25
C ASP A 46 -23.38 -6.32 6.53
N PHE A 47 -23.35 -4.99 6.51
CA PHE A 47 -23.87 -4.16 7.61
C PHE A 47 -25.41 -4.21 7.76
N GLN A 48 -26.14 -4.90 6.87
CA GLN A 48 -27.59 -5.14 7.05
C GLN A 48 -27.90 -6.37 7.91
N SER A 49 -26.87 -7.16 8.24
CA SER A 49 -27.01 -8.32 9.13
C SER A 49 -27.47 -7.89 10.52
N ASN A 50 -28.44 -8.64 11.09
CA ASN A 50 -28.96 -8.41 12.45
C ASN A 50 -28.11 -9.10 13.53
N VAL A 51 -26.97 -9.70 13.18
CA VAL A 51 -26.13 -10.43 14.14
C VAL A 51 -25.33 -9.44 14.97
N ARG A 52 -25.60 -9.43 16.28
CA ARG A 52 -24.99 -8.54 17.27
C ARG A 52 -24.10 -9.34 18.21
N ILE A 53 -22.82 -8.96 18.27
CA ILE A 53 -21.81 -9.57 19.13
C ILE A 53 -21.26 -8.48 20.05
N CYS A 54 -21.32 -8.72 21.35
CA CYS A 54 -20.88 -7.76 22.37
C CYS A 54 -19.73 -8.30 23.24
N ASP A 55 -19.53 -9.62 23.27
CA ASP A 55 -18.49 -10.27 24.07
C ASP A 55 -17.22 -10.45 23.24
N VAL A 56 -16.09 -9.93 23.75
CA VAL A 56 -14.77 -10.05 23.12
C VAL A 56 -14.23 -11.48 23.08
N SER A 57 -14.82 -12.39 23.87
CA SER A 57 -14.49 -13.81 23.94
C SER A 57 -15.38 -14.69 23.05
N GLU A 58 -16.43 -14.13 22.42
CA GLU A 58 -17.31 -14.89 21.53
C GLU A 58 -16.63 -15.14 20.18
N SER A 59 -16.52 -16.41 19.77
CA SER A 59 -15.85 -16.80 18.53
C SER A 59 -16.78 -16.72 17.32
N VAL A 60 -16.43 -15.88 16.36
CA VAL A 60 -17.19 -15.67 15.12
C VAL A 60 -16.24 -15.51 13.92
N SER A 61 -16.78 -15.32 12.71
CA SER A 61 -15.94 -15.02 11.55
C SER A 61 -15.33 -13.62 11.64
N VAL A 62 -14.20 -13.41 10.95
CA VAL A 62 -13.45 -12.14 11.02
C VAL A 62 -14.25 -10.96 10.44
N ASP A 63 -15.04 -11.20 9.40
CA ASP A 63 -15.97 -10.20 8.85
C ASP A 63 -17.00 -9.75 9.91
N MET A 64 -17.55 -10.69 10.69
CA MET A 64 -18.48 -10.39 11.76
C MET A 64 -17.84 -9.61 12.92
N LEU A 65 -16.59 -9.93 13.28
CA LEU A 65 -15.82 -9.15 14.26
C LEU A 65 -15.65 -7.71 13.78
N LEU A 66 -15.19 -7.53 12.54
CA LEU A 66 -14.92 -6.22 11.97
C LEU A 66 -16.19 -5.36 11.88
N MET A 67 -17.30 -5.93 11.42
CA MET A 67 -18.58 -5.23 11.38
C MET A 67 -19.08 -4.83 12.77
N ASN A 68 -19.00 -5.72 13.76
CA ASN A 68 -19.46 -5.41 15.12
C ASN A 68 -18.56 -4.39 15.84
N LEU A 69 -17.27 -4.34 15.51
CA LEU A 69 -16.37 -3.25 15.93
C LEU A 69 -16.80 -1.91 15.30
N ILE A 70 -16.97 -1.88 13.97
CA ILE A 70 -17.32 -0.64 13.23
C ILE A 70 -18.68 -0.09 13.66
N VAL A 71 -19.67 -0.97 13.87
CA VAL A 71 -21.01 -0.61 14.37
C VAL A 71 -20.98 -0.20 15.85
N GLY A 72 -19.94 -0.58 16.59
CA GLY A 72 -19.79 -0.29 18.02
C GLY A 72 -20.55 -1.24 18.95
N ASN A 73 -20.94 -2.43 18.48
CA ASN A 73 -21.46 -3.48 19.35
C ASN A 73 -20.34 -4.12 20.18
N LEU A 74 -19.16 -4.26 19.58
CA LEU A 74 -17.95 -4.78 20.21
C LEU A 74 -17.00 -3.63 20.55
N LEU A 75 -16.52 -3.58 21.80
CA LEU A 75 -15.67 -2.49 22.31
C LEU A 75 -16.20 -1.08 21.99
N PRO A 76 -17.38 -0.69 22.51
CA PRO A 76 -18.03 0.58 22.18
C PRO A 76 -17.19 1.82 22.52
N SER A 77 -16.27 1.71 23.48
CA SER A 77 -15.35 2.78 23.89
C SER A 77 -14.13 2.93 22.96
N ALA A 78 -13.91 2.00 22.02
CA ALA A 78 -12.76 2.03 21.12
C ALA A 78 -12.91 3.10 20.03
N LEU A 79 -11.79 3.72 19.68
CA LEU A 79 -11.70 4.59 18.52
C LEU A 79 -11.33 3.77 17.29
N ILE A 80 -11.86 4.18 16.13
CA ILE A 80 -11.58 3.51 14.86
C ILE A 80 -11.15 4.55 13.83
N TRP A 81 -10.02 4.30 13.18
CA TRP A 81 -9.55 5.03 12.00
C TRP A 81 -9.51 4.08 10.82
N ILE A 82 -10.28 4.38 9.76
CA ILE A 82 -10.24 3.63 8.50
C ILE A 82 -9.61 4.49 7.41
N THR A 83 -8.67 3.93 6.64
CA THR A 83 -8.21 4.52 5.37
C THR A 83 -8.83 3.75 4.22
N SER A 84 -9.19 4.46 3.14
CA SER A 84 -9.82 3.86 1.97
C SER A 84 -9.68 4.77 0.76
N ARG A 85 -9.66 4.18 -0.44
CA ARG A 85 -10.03 4.92 -1.66
C ARG A 85 -11.49 5.38 -1.56
N PRO A 86 -11.84 6.55 -2.16
CA PRO A 86 -13.20 7.09 -2.10
C PRO A 86 -14.28 6.11 -2.56
N ALA A 87 -13.99 5.29 -3.58
CA ALA A 87 -14.95 4.35 -4.15
C ALA A 87 -15.42 3.24 -3.19
N ALA A 88 -14.69 2.96 -2.12
CA ALA A 88 -15.06 1.97 -1.11
C ALA A 88 -15.44 2.59 0.25
N ALA A 89 -15.39 3.92 0.37
CA ALA A 89 -15.76 4.59 1.62
C ALA A 89 -17.23 4.35 1.98
N ASP A 90 -18.10 4.26 0.98
CA ASP A 90 -19.54 4.01 1.13
C ASP A 90 -19.88 2.57 1.56
N LEU A 91 -18.87 1.68 1.65
CA LEU A 91 -19.08 0.36 2.27
C LEU A 91 -19.38 0.49 3.77
N VAL A 92 -18.88 1.54 4.42
CA VAL A 92 -19.17 1.81 5.84
C VAL A 92 -20.44 2.64 5.94
N PRO A 93 -21.43 2.23 6.76
CA PRO A 93 -22.64 3.01 6.97
C PRO A 93 -22.32 4.40 7.51
N SER A 94 -22.94 5.44 6.94
CA SER A 94 -22.69 6.83 7.29
C SER A 94 -22.94 7.15 8.78
N GLU A 95 -23.87 6.42 9.39
CA GLU A 95 -24.22 6.48 10.81
C GLU A 95 -23.09 6.02 11.74
N CYS A 96 -22.16 5.20 11.24
CA CYS A 96 -20.96 4.76 11.96
C CYS A 96 -19.80 5.77 11.80
N VAL A 97 -19.93 6.78 10.93
CA VAL A 97 -18.83 7.68 10.57
C VAL A 97 -18.97 9.03 11.28
N HIS A 98 -18.11 9.26 12.26
CA HIS A 98 -18.07 10.52 13.01
C HIS A 98 -17.37 11.66 12.25
N ARG A 99 -16.34 11.33 11.45
CA ARG A 99 -15.53 12.30 10.72
C ARG A 99 -14.93 11.69 9.46
N VAL A 100 -14.96 12.46 8.38
CA VAL A 100 -14.28 12.13 7.12
C VAL A 100 -13.19 13.18 6.86
N THR A 101 -12.02 12.74 6.43
CA THR A 101 -10.91 13.61 6.01
C THR A 101 -10.38 13.12 4.68
N GLU A 102 -10.34 14.00 3.69
CA GLU A 102 -9.78 13.70 2.37
C GLU A 102 -8.29 14.04 2.32
N VAL A 103 -7.45 13.06 2.01
CA VAL A 103 -6.01 13.26 1.78
C VAL A 103 -5.79 13.65 0.32
N ARG A 104 -5.53 14.95 0.09
CA ARG A 104 -5.43 15.50 -1.27
C ARG A 104 -4.03 15.42 -1.89
N GLY A 105 -2.98 15.10 -1.13
CA GLY A 105 -1.60 15.11 -1.64
C GLY A 105 -0.93 16.49 -1.52
N PHE A 106 0.10 16.75 -2.34
CA PHE A 106 0.96 17.92 -2.23
C PHE A 106 0.48 19.13 -3.03
N ASN A 107 0.40 20.29 -2.37
CA ASN A 107 0.31 21.57 -3.05
C ASN A 107 1.66 21.97 -3.69
N ASP A 108 1.68 23.02 -4.51
CA ASP A 108 2.88 23.39 -5.25
C ASP A 108 4.11 23.69 -4.35
N PRO A 109 4.00 24.45 -3.25
CA PRO A 109 5.11 24.61 -2.30
C PRO A 109 5.61 23.27 -1.71
N GLN A 110 4.70 22.37 -1.34
CA GLN A 110 5.04 21.06 -0.77
C GLN A 110 5.75 20.14 -1.76
N LYS A 111 5.42 20.23 -3.06
CA LYS A 111 6.15 19.50 -4.12
C LYS A 111 7.62 19.92 -4.11
N GLU A 112 7.89 21.23 -4.15
CA GLU A 112 9.27 21.71 -4.14
C GLU A 112 10.01 21.37 -2.85
N GLU A 113 9.33 21.51 -1.71
CA GLU A 113 9.87 21.13 -0.39
C GLU A 113 10.28 19.65 -0.37
N TYR A 114 9.44 18.76 -0.95
CA TYR A 114 9.76 17.34 -1.06
C TYR A 114 11.08 17.12 -1.81
N PHE A 115 11.23 17.71 -3.01
CA PHE A 115 12.45 17.52 -3.82
C PHE A 115 13.70 18.08 -3.12
N ARG A 116 13.61 19.27 -2.51
CA ARG A 116 14.73 19.88 -1.78
C ARG A 116 15.14 19.08 -0.54
N LYS A 117 14.19 18.44 0.15
CA LYS A 117 14.47 17.56 1.29
C LYS A 117 15.03 16.20 0.87
N ARG A 118 14.57 15.66 -0.26
CA ARG A 118 14.92 14.31 -0.74
C ARG A 118 16.27 14.26 -1.44
N ILE A 119 16.68 15.35 -2.10
CA ILE A 119 17.89 15.41 -2.92
C ILE A 119 18.93 16.25 -2.18
N SER A 120 20.10 15.66 -1.90
CA SER A 120 21.14 16.31 -1.09
C SER A 120 21.79 17.49 -1.82
N ASP A 121 22.06 17.32 -3.12
CA ASP A 121 22.58 18.39 -3.98
C ASP A 121 21.45 19.37 -4.34
N GLN A 122 21.54 20.59 -3.80
CA GLN A 122 20.52 21.62 -4.01
C GLN A 122 20.52 22.17 -5.45
N GLY A 123 21.67 22.19 -6.15
CA GLY A 123 21.72 22.60 -7.56
C GLY A 123 21.03 21.58 -8.46
N LEU A 124 21.21 20.29 -8.16
CA LEU A 124 20.48 19.21 -8.81
C LEU A 124 18.98 19.27 -8.50
N ALA A 125 18.61 19.50 -7.23
CA ALA A 125 17.21 19.65 -6.82
C ALA A 125 16.52 20.78 -7.58
N ASP A 126 17.15 21.95 -7.68
CA ASP A 126 16.61 23.10 -8.42
C ASP A 126 16.47 22.81 -9.93
N THR A 127 17.43 22.08 -10.51
CA THR A 127 17.37 21.64 -11.91
C THR A 127 16.18 20.71 -12.14
N ILE A 128 15.95 19.74 -11.25
CA ILE A 128 14.83 18.79 -11.31
C ILE A 128 13.50 19.51 -11.15
N ILE A 129 13.39 20.41 -10.17
CA ILE A 129 12.17 21.21 -9.95
C ILE A 129 11.87 22.05 -11.20
N SER A 130 12.89 22.68 -11.80
CA SER A 130 12.75 23.46 -13.02
C SER A 130 12.27 22.60 -14.20
N HIS A 131 12.87 21.42 -14.39
CA HIS A 131 12.44 20.46 -15.42
C HIS A 131 10.99 20.03 -15.23
N LEU A 132 10.60 19.66 -14.00
CA LEU A 132 9.23 19.26 -13.69
C LEU A 132 8.26 20.40 -14.00
N LYS A 133 8.54 21.64 -13.56
CA LYS A 133 7.71 22.81 -13.86
C LYS A 133 7.59 23.10 -15.35
N SER A 134 8.64 22.80 -16.14
CA SER A 134 8.59 22.93 -17.61
C SER A 134 7.64 21.93 -18.27
N SER A 135 7.40 20.78 -17.62
CA SER A 135 6.44 19.77 -18.07
C SER A 135 5.16 19.82 -17.23
N ARG A 136 4.13 20.49 -17.76
CA ARG A 136 2.83 20.62 -17.10
C ARG A 136 2.25 19.28 -16.63
N SER A 137 2.39 18.22 -17.43
CA SER A 137 1.87 16.89 -17.09
C SER A 137 2.60 16.29 -15.88
N LEU A 138 3.94 16.29 -15.87
CA LEU A 138 4.72 15.76 -14.77
C LEU A 138 4.52 16.56 -13.48
N PHE A 139 4.46 17.90 -13.58
CA PHE A 139 4.25 18.76 -12.42
C PHE A 139 2.86 18.59 -11.76
N ILE A 140 1.82 18.41 -12.58
CA ILE A 140 0.46 18.14 -12.07
C ILE A 140 0.44 16.78 -11.37
N MET A 141 1.07 15.76 -11.94
CA MET A 141 1.09 14.41 -11.38
C MET A 141 1.82 14.34 -10.04
N CYS A 142 2.86 15.16 -9.85
CA CYS A 142 3.54 15.31 -8.56
C CYS A 142 2.63 15.82 -7.42
N HIS A 143 1.37 16.14 -7.68
CA HIS A 143 0.36 16.28 -6.64
C HIS A 143 0.23 15.01 -5.77
N ILE A 144 0.36 13.83 -6.36
CA ILE A 144 0.32 12.57 -5.61
C ILE A 144 1.76 12.23 -5.17
N PRO A 145 2.03 12.03 -3.86
CA PRO A 145 3.39 11.86 -3.33
C PRO A 145 4.23 10.76 -3.99
N VAL A 146 3.60 9.64 -4.39
CA VAL A 146 4.31 8.55 -5.08
C VAL A 146 4.96 9.01 -6.39
N PHE A 147 4.33 9.94 -7.12
CA PHE A 147 4.91 10.49 -8.34
C PHE A 147 6.08 11.44 -8.07
N CYS A 148 6.08 12.13 -6.93
CA CYS A 148 7.26 12.88 -6.49
C CYS A 148 8.43 11.93 -6.24
N TRP A 149 8.19 10.82 -5.55
CA TRP A 149 9.21 9.81 -5.29
C TRP A 149 9.77 9.15 -6.55
N ILE A 150 8.90 8.73 -7.47
CA ILE A 150 9.32 8.17 -8.77
C ILE A 150 10.14 9.20 -9.56
N SER A 151 9.63 10.43 -9.66
CA SER A 151 10.31 11.50 -10.42
C SER A 151 11.66 11.87 -9.82
N ALA A 152 11.74 11.96 -8.48
CA ALA A 152 13.00 12.22 -7.79
C ALA A 152 14.00 11.09 -8.07
N THR A 153 13.59 9.83 -7.90
CA THR A 153 14.45 8.66 -8.11
C THR A 153 14.99 8.61 -9.54
N VAL A 154 14.12 8.79 -10.55
CA VAL A 154 14.52 8.74 -11.96
C VAL A 154 15.42 9.92 -12.33
N LEU A 155 15.00 11.14 -12.02
CA LEU A 155 15.70 12.34 -12.46
C LEU A 155 17.02 12.55 -11.69
N GLU A 156 17.08 12.19 -10.40
CA GLU A 156 18.31 12.23 -9.61
C GLU A 156 19.37 11.32 -10.23
N LYS A 157 19.02 10.06 -10.53
CA LYS A 157 19.95 9.10 -11.15
C LYS A 157 20.43 9.54 -12.53
N MET A 158 19.50 9.95 -13.41
CA MET A 158 19.85 10.35 -14.78
C MET A 158 20.75 11.59 -14.84
N LEU A 159 20.49 12.59 -13.99
CA LEU A 159 21.22 13.85 -14.02
C LEU A 159 22.51 13.83 -13.21
N SER A 160 22.65 12.94 -12.21
CA SER A 160 23.87 12.81 -11.41
C SER A 160 24.94 11.94 -12.06
N GLU A 161 24.56 10.87 -12.78
CA GLU A 161 25.51 9.88 -13.31
C GLU A 161 25.87 10.10 -14.78
N ALA A 162 25.50 11.26 -15.36
CA ALA A 162 25.69 11.56 -16.77
C ALA A 162 25.16 10.44 -17.71
N GLU A 163 24.08 9.76 -17.29
CA GLU A 163 23.43 8.76 -18.13
C GLU A 163 22.96 9.43 -19.43
N SER A 164 23.50 8.97 -20.56
CA SER A 164 23.16 9.51 -21.87
C SER A 164 21.73 9.11 -22.24
N GLY A 165 20.78 10.03 -22.10
CA GLY A 165 19.39 9.79 -22.47
C GLY A 165 18.55 11.06 -22.48
N GLU A 166 17.48 11.07 -23.27
CA GLU A 166 16.51 12.16 -23.22
C GLU A 166 15.78 12.14 -21.86
N ILE A 167 15.79 13.29 -21.18
CA ILE A 167 15.10 13.47 -19.90
C ILE A 167 13.60 13.23 -20.13
N PRO A 168 12.94 12.37 -19.31
CA PRO A 168 11.53 12.06 -19.51
C PRO A 168 10.63 13.30 -19.45
N LYS A 169 9.75 13.42 -20.45
CA LYS A 169 8.75 14.50 -20.57
C LYS A 169 7.33 14.00 -20.35
N THR A 170 7.12 12.69 -20.45
CA THR A 170 5.81 12.05 -20.29
C THR A 170 5.82 11.04 -19.14
N LEU A 171 4.63 10.70 -18.63
CA LEU A 171 4.46 9.68 -17.60
C LEU A 171 4.95 8.31 -18.06
N THR A 172 4.62 7.92 -19.29
CA THR A 172 5.09 6.65 -19.86
C THR A 172 6.60 6.59 -19.86
N GLN A 173 7.28 7.65 -20.32
CA GLN A 173 8.74 7.71 -20.27
C GLN A 173 9.26 7.63 -18.84
N MET A 174 8.59 8.27 -17.88
CA MET A 174 8.99 8.23 -16.48
C MET A 174 8.89 6.82 -15.88
N TYR A 175 7.78 6.12 -16.12
CA TYR A 175 7.60 4.72 -15.71
C TYR A 175 8.55 3.77 -16.43
N THR A 176 8.78 3.96 -17.73
CA THR A 176 9.75 3.15 -18.49
C THR A 176 11.15 3.31 -17.91
N ARG A 177 11.59 4.54 -17.62
CA ARG A 177 12.89 4.78 -17.00
C ARG A 177 12.96 4.22 -15.58
N PHE A 178 11.91 4.40 -14.79
CA PHE A 178 11.85 3.80 -13.46
C PHE A 178 12.00 2.28 -13.50
N LEU A 179 11.30 1.60 -14.42
CA LEU A 179 11.43 0.15 -14.60
C LEU A 179 12.86 -0.26 -14.98
N ILE A 180 13.51 0.46 -15.89
CA ILE A 180 14.91 0.20 -16.28
C ILE A 180 15.84 0.36 -15.07
N LEU A 181 15.66 1.41 -14.25
CA LEU A 181 16.45 1.62 -13.05
C LEU A 181 16.27 0.49 -12.03
N GLN A 182 15.03 0.03 -11.82
CA GLN A 182 14.77 -1.10 -10.91
C GLN A 182 15.45 -2.39 -11.39
N THR A 183 15.41 -2.65 -12.70
CA THR A 183 16.10 -3.80 -13.30
C THR A 183 17.62 -3.69 -13.17
N ASN A 184 18.20 -2.50 -13.32
CA ASN A 184 19.65 -2.28 -13.17
C ASN A 184 20.11 -2.47 -11.71
N ILE A 185 19.37 -1.96 -10.73
CA ILE A 185 19.66 -2.14 -9.29
C ILE A 185 19.70 -3.62 -8.91
N LYS A 186 18.84 -4.45 -9.52
CA LYS A 186 18.89 -5.91 -9.35
C LYS A 186 20.24 -6.50 -9.78
N HIS A 187 20.84 -6.05 -10.88
CA HIS A 187 22.13 -6.57 -11.36
C HIS A 187 23.30 -6.22 -10.44
N GLU A 188 23.25 -5.05 -9.78
CA GLU A 188 24.33 -4.61 -8.87
C GLU A 188 24.35 -5.39 -7.54
N LYS A 189 23.22 -5.98 -7.14
CA LYS A 189 23.09 -6.75 -5.88
C LYS A 189 23.46 -8.22 -5.98
N ASP A 190 24.04 -8.66 -7.10
CA ASP A 190 24.59 -10.00 -7.34
C ASP A 190 23.61 -11.16 -7.02
N TYR A 191 22.32 -10.95 -7.28
CA TYR A 191 21.34 -12.03 -7.24
C TYR A 191 21.60 -12.97 -8.43
N GLU A 192 21.92 -14.24 -8.14
CA GLU A 192 22.18 -15.26 -9.16
C GLU A 192 21.13 -15.22 -10.28
N LYS A 193 21.60 -15.07 -11.52
CA LYS A 193 20.77 -15.03 -12.74
C LYS A 193 20.11 -16.37 -12.99
N LYS A 194 18.95 -16.61 -12.37
CA LYS A 194 18.07 -17.73 -12.76
C LYS A 194 17.15 -17.37 -13.93
N VAL A 195 16.67 -16.13 -14.01
CA VAL A 195 15.68 -15.69 -15.01
C VAL A 195 16.11 -14.41 -15.72
N LYS A 196 15.85 -14.33 -17.04
CA LYS A 196 16.10 -13.13 -17.85
C LYS A 196 15.12 -12.02 -17.46
N ASP A 197 15.59 -10.77 -17.46
CA ASP A 197 14.74 -9.65 -17.04
C ASP A 197 13.51 -9.45 -17.92
N GLU A 198 13.60 -9.75 -19.23
CA GLU A 198 12.47 -9.71 -20.15
C GLU A 198 11.36 -10.69 -19.74
N ASP A 199 11.73 -11.93 -19.40
CA ASP A 199 10.79 -12.96 -18.97
C ASP A 199 10.12 -12.57 -17.64
N MET A 200 10.90 -12.01 -16.70
CA MET A 200 10.36 -11.55 -15.43
C MET A 200 9.41 -10.36 -15.60
N ILE A 201 9.77 -9.36 -16.41
CA ILE A 201 8.88 -8.21 -16.70
C ILE A 201 7.57 -8.69 -17.32
N LEU A 202 7.64 -9.68 -18.23
CA LEU A 202 6.45 -10.27 -18.83
C LEU A 202 5.59 -11.00 -17.80
N ASN A 203 6.20 -11.80 -16.91
CA ASN A 203 5.50 -12.51 -15.85
C ASN A 203 4.84 -11.55 -14.84
N LEU A 204 5.54 -10.49 -14.43
CA LEU A 204 5.00 -9.43 -13.56
C LEU A 204 3.83 -8.70 -14.24
N GLY A 205 3.97 -8.39 -15.53
CA GLY A 205 2.89 -7.79 -16.33
C GLY A 205 1.66 -8.72 -16.43
N LYS A 206 1.89 -10.02 -16.63
CA LYS A 206 0.83 -11.04 -16.64
C LYS A 206 0.11 -11.12 -15.29
N LEU A 207 0.85 -11.16 -14.17
CA LEU A 207 0.31 -11.15 -12.82
C LEU A 207 -0.57 -9.92 -12.60
N ALA A 208 -0.03 -8.72 -12.86
CA ALA A 208 -0.74 -7.47 -12.68
C ALA A 208 -2.04 -7.44 -13.51
N PHE A 209 -1.99 -7.86 -14.77
CA PHE A 209 -3.16 -7.91 -15.64
C PHE A 209 -4.23 -8.90 -15.12
N GLN A 210 -3.84 -10.12 -14.81
CA GLN A 210 -4.78 -11.17 -14.37
C GLN A 210 -5.44 -10.81 -13.04
N GLN A 211 -4.68 -10.29 -12.08
CA GLN A 211 -5.20 -9.92 -10.78
C GLN A 211 -6.08 -8.67 -10.87
N LEU A 212 -5.71 -7.68 -11.69
CA LEU A 212 -6.55 -6.51 -11.94
C LEU A 212 -7.91 -6.89 -12.56
N VAL A 213 -7.94 -7.84 -13.50
CA VAL A 213 -9.20 -8.37 -14.07
C VAL A 213 -10.06 -9.05 -13.01
N LYS A 214 -9.44 -9.72 -12.02
CA LYS A 214 -10.12 -10.33 -10.87
C LYS A 214 -10.53 -9.31 -9.80
N GLY A 215 -10.12 -8.04 -9.91
CA GLY A 215 -10.33 -7.01 -8.88
C GLY A 215 -9.40 -7.12 -7.67
N ASN A 216 -8.31 -7.89 -7.80
CA ASN A 216 -7.35 -8.15 -6.73
C ASN A 216 -6.16 -7.19 -6.81
N LEU A 217 -5.86 -6.53 -5.68
CA LEU A 217 -4.72 -5.61 -5.56
C LEU A 217 -3.59 -6.17 -4.69
N ILE A 218 -3.90 -7.16 -3.84
CA ILE A 218 -2.94 -7.91 -3.03
C ILE A 218 -2.72 -9.27 -3.69
N PHE A 219 -1.45 -9.64 -3.85
CA PHE A 219 -1.01 -10.89 -4.47
C PHE A 219 -0.43 -11.81 -3.39
N TYR A 220 -0.84 -13.07 -3.41
CA TYR A 220 -0.33 -14.11 -2.53
C TYR A 220 0.67 -15.00 -3.27
N GLU A 221 1.34 -15.91 -2.56
CA GLU A 221 2.34 -16.81 -3.13
C GLU A 221 1.77 -17.67 -4.27
N GLU A 222 0.51 -18.10 -4.14
CA GLU A 222 -0.18 -18.86 -5.17
C GLU A 222 -0.37 -18.03 -6.45
N ASP A 223 -0.70 -16.75 -6.32
CA ASP A 223 -0.88 -15.84 -7.46
C ASP A 223 0.44 -15.66 -8.23
N LEU A 224 1.55 -15.53 -7.50
CA LEU A 224 2.91 -15.44 -8.06
C LEU A 224 3.28 -16.72 -8.81
N ARG A 225 3.02 -17.88 -8.19
CA ARG A 225 3.32 -19.21 -8.75
C ARG A 225 2.51 -19.51 -10.01
N GLU A 226 1.23 -19.14 -10.05
CA GLU A 226 0.38 -19.24 -11.24
C GLU A 226 0.94 -18.42 -12.43
N CYS A 227 1.68 -17.36 -12.13
CA CYS A 227 2.32 -16.50 -13.13
C CYS A 227 3.76 -16.91 -13.45
N GLY A 228 4.28 -17.99 -12.84
CA GLY A 228 5.64 -18.47 -13.05
C GLY A 228 6.71 -17.58 -12.39
N ILE A 229 6.37 -16.95 -11.26
CA ILE A 229 7.29 -16.15 -10.44
C ILE A 229 7.58 -16.91 -9.15
N GLU A 230 8.84 -17.25 -8.90
CA GLU A 230 9.24 -17.82 -7.59
C GLU A 230 9.33 -16.71 -6.53
N GLU A 231 9.00 -17.01 -5.27
CA GLU A 231 9.01 -16.03 -4.16
C GLU A 231 10.38 -15.32 -4.03
N THR A 232 11.46 -16.08 -4.17
CA THR A 232 12.82 -15.55 -4.17
C THR A 232 13.03 -14.55 -5.30
N GLU A 233 12.42 -14.74 -6.46
CA GLU A 233 12.54 -13.84 -7.61
C GLU A 233 11.72 -12.56 -7.41
N ALA A 234 10.52 -12.66 -6.84
CA ALA A 234 9.72 -11.49 -6.51
C ALA A 234 10.45 -10.57 -5.52
N SER A 235 11.13 -11.15 -4.51
CA SER A 235 11.87 -10.39 -3.49
C SER A 235 13.03 -9.55 -4.03
N VAL A 236 13.63 -10.01 -5.12
CA VAL A 236 14.68 -9.30 -5.86
C VAL A 236 14.15 -8.05 -6.55
N TYR A 237 12.85 -8.03 -6.89
CA TYR A 237 12.16 -6.87 -7.48
C TYR A 237 11.36 -6.08 -6.44
N SER A 238 11.78 -6.08 -5.17
CA SER A 238 11.15 -5.34 -4.07
C SER A 238 10.98 -3.82 -4.32
N GLY A 239 11.71 -3.23 -5.27
CA GLY A 239 11.47 -1.86 -5.71
C GLY A 239 10.20 -1.65 -6.57
N LEU A 240 9.63 -2.74 -7.11
CA LEU A 240 8.34 -2.79 -7.80
C LEU A 240 7.26 -3.46 -6.93
N CYS A 241 7.64 -4.49 -6.16
CA CYS A 241 6.79 -5.14 -5.17
C CYS A 241 7.11 -4.58 -3.78
N THR A 242 6.39 -3.52 -3.38
CA THR A 242 6.71 -2.72 -2.18
C THR A 242 6.68 -3.53 -0.88
N GLN A 243 5.89 -4.60 -0.83
CA GLN A 243 5.88 -5.58 0.25
C GLN A 243 5.56 -6.96 -0.33
N ILE A 244 6.48 -7.91 -0.19
CA ILE A 244 6.16 -9.33 -0.30
C ILE A 244 5.97 -9.77 1.13
N PHE A 245 4.73 -10.09 1.48
CA PHE A 245 4.43 -10.71 2.75
C PHE A 245 5.22 -12.02 2.80
N ARG A 246 6.29 -12.03 3.59
CA ARG A 246 6.76 -13.28 4.16
C ARG A 246 5.69 -13.71 5.15
N GLU A 247 5.24 -14.96 5.06
CA GLU A 247 4.46 -15.55 6.15
C GLU A 247 5.25 -15.34 7.45
N GLU A 248 4.65 -14.63 8.41
CA GLU A 248 5.02 -14.73 9.82
C GLU A 248 4.24 -15.86 10.48
#